data_AF-A0A839E1Y0-F1
#
_entry.id   AF-A0A839E1Y0-F1
#
_cell.length_a   1.000
_cell.length_b   1.000
_cell.length_c   1.000
_cell.angle_alpha   90.00
_cell.angle_beta   90.00
_cell.angle_gamma   90.00
#
_symmetry.space_group_name_H-M   'P 1'
#
loop_
_entity.id
_entity.type
_entity.pdbx_description
1 polymer ?
#
loop_
_entity_poly.entity_id
_entity_poly.type
_entity_poly.pdbx_seq_one_letter_code
_entity_poly.pdbx_strand_id
1 'polypeptide(L)'
;MDTQSRIWAHVTTNVLTARLAPLLDGGYEHYVEPTNSAHVRVTVLGVHSGEHAAVLAAVDSECQQVQSRNPERWILVDCFDQNGAWLSRTTVPGRSLVAA
;
A
#
# COMPACT_ATOMS: atom_id res chain seq x y z
N MET A 1 -13.27 13.95 -9.98
CA MET A 1 -12.14 13.10 -10.41
C MET A 1 -12.13 13.05 -11.92
N ASP A 2 -11.07 13.50 -12.58
CA ASP A 2 -10.96 13.48 -14.04
C ASP A 2 -10.62 12.07 -14.57
N THR A 3 -10.75 11.86 -15.88
CA THR A 3 -10.54 10.55 -16.53
C THR A 3 -9.12 10.02 -16.35
N GLN A 4 -8.10 10.87 -16.40
CA GLN A 4 -6.71 10.45 -16.18
C GLN A 4 -6.50 10.03 -14.73
N SER A 5 -7.17 10.71 -13.80
CA SER A 5 -7.20 10.34 -12.39
C SER A 5 -7.68 8.90 -12.16
N ARG A 6 -8.78 8.52 -12.80
CA ARG A 6 -9.37 7.16 -12.72
C ARG A 6 -8.49 6.09 -13.37
N ILE A 7 -7.96 6.36 -14.56
CA ILE A 7 -7.12 5.41 -15.31
C ILE A 7 -5.87 5.05 -14.50
N TRP A 8 -5.17 6.06 -13.98
CA TRP A 8 -3.99 5.80 -13.17
C TRP A 8 -4.32 5.01 -11.91
N ALA A 9 -5.39 5.33 -11.18
CA ALA A 9 -5.71 4.61 -9.94
C ALA A 9 -6.01 3.13 -10.22
N HIS A 10 -6.70 2.84 -11.33
CA HIS A 10 -6.96 1.48 -11.77
C HIS A 10 -5.67 0.73 -12.19
N VAL A 11 -4.82 1.37 -13.00
CA VAL A 11 -3.55 0.77 -13.44
C VAL A 11 -2.62 0.53 -12.25
N THR A 12 -2.46 1.51 -11.36
CA THR A 12 -1.64 1.41 -10.15
C THR A 12 -2.12 0.29 -9.24
N THR A 13 -3.43 0.12 -9.09
CA THR A 13 -4.01 -1.00 -8.33
C THR A 13 -3.55 -2.34 -8.89
N ASN A 14 -3.76 -2.59 -10.19
CA ASN A 14 -3.39 -3.86 -10.81
C ASN A 14 -1.88 -4.14 -10.74
N VAL A 15 -1.06 -3.11 -10.97
CA VAL A 15 0.40 -3.23 -10.88
C VAL A 15 0.83 -3.57 -9.46
N LEU A 16 0.34 -2.84 -8.45
CA LEU A 16 0.70 -3.10 -7.06
C LEU A 16 0.22 -4.47 -6.59
N THR A 17 -1.00 -4.90 -6.94
CA THR A 17 -1.47 -6.26 -6.61
C THR A 17 -0.53 -7.33 -7.17
N ALA A 18 -0.14 -7.22 -8.44
CA ALA A 18 0.76 -8.20 -9.07
C ALA A 18 2.16 -8.22 -8.44
N ARG A 19 2.65 -7.07 -7.97
CA ARG A 19 3.98 -6.92 -7.38
C ARG A 19 4.03 -7.31 -5.90
N LEU A 20 2.95 -7.06 -5.16
CA LEU A 20 2.85 -7.39 -3.74
C LEU A 20 2.51 -8.86 -3.50
N ALA A 21 1.76 -9.50 -4.41
CA ALA A 21 1.43 -10.93 -4.33
C ALA A 21 2.63 -11.85 -4.04
N PRO A 22 3.74 -11.82 -4.82
CA PRO A 22 4.90 -12.68 -4.55
C PRO A 22 5.67 -12.30 -3.27
N LEU A 23 5.56 -11.06 -2.78
CA LEU A 23 6.22 -10.61 -1.55
C LEU A 23 5.46 -11.02 -0.29
N LEU A 24 4.14 -11.16 -0.42
CA LEU A 24 3.21 -11.43 0.68
C LEU A 24 2.71 -12.89 0.70
N ASP A 25 3.23 -13.73 -0.18
CA ASP A 25 2.93 -15.18 -0.29
C ASP A 25 3.29 -16.00 0.97
N GLY A 26 3.97 -15.37 1.94
CA GLY A 26 4.29 -15.93 3.26
C GLY A 26 3.12 -16.03 4.26
N GLY A 27 1.87 -15.87 3.81
CA GLY A 27 0.67 -16.01 4.65
C GLY A 27 -0.03 -14.70 5.01
N TYR A 28 0.31 -13.59 4.35
CA TYR A 28 -0.36 -12.30 4.54
C TYR A 28 -1.46 -12.11 3.51
N GLU A 29 -2.59 -11.56 3.95
CA GLU A 29 -3.61 -11.08 3.01
C GLU A 29 -3.30 -9.63 2.64
N HIS A 30 -3.54 -9.27 1.39
CA HIS A 30 -3.43 -7.88 0.97
C HIS A 30 -4.53 -7.47 0.00
N TYR A 31 -4.92 -6.21 0.11
CA TYR A 31 -5.92 -5.60 -0.73
C TYR A 31 -5.37 -4.30 -1.27
N VAL A 32 -5.53 -4.09 -2.58
CA VAL A 32 -5.18 -2.83 -3.21
C VAL A 32 -6.44 -2.26 -3.85
N GLU A 33 -6.76 -1.01 -3.53
CA GLU A 33 -7.97 -0.36 -4.01
C GLU A 33 -7.73 1.11 -4.39
N PRO A 34 -8.41 1.62 -5.43
CA PRO A 34 -8.46 3.05 -5.68
C PRO A 34 -9.32 3.74 -4.61
N THR A 35 -8.92 4.94 -4.22
CA THR A 35 -9.68 5.81 -3.31
C THR A 35 -10.48 6.85 -4.08
N ASN A 36 -11.45 7.48 -3.39
CA ASN A 36 -12.29 8.55 -3.93
C ASN A 36 -11.51 9.80 -4.38
N SER A 37 -10.23 9.91 -4.00
CA SER A 37 -9.37 11.07 -4.26
C SER A 37 -8.30 10.80 -5.33
N ALA A 38 -8.46 9.75 -6.16
CA ALA A 38 -7.47 9.33 -7.17
C ALA A 38 -6.12 8.85 -6.60
N HIS A 39 -6.09 8.49 -5.32
CA HIS A 39 -4.99 7.80 -4.63
C HIS A 39 -5.27 6.30 -4.59
N VAL A 40 -4.25 5.51 -4.26
CA VAL A 40 -4.41 4.07 -4.06
C VAL A 40 -4.20 3.75 -2.59
N ARG A 41 -5.01 2.87 -2.03
CA ARG A 41 -4.80 2.28 -0.71
C ARG A 41 -4.31 0.85 -0.88
N VAL A 42 -3.27 0.49 -0.15
CA VAL A 42 -2.79 -0.87 0.08
C VAL A 42 -3.09 -1.20 1.53
N THR A 43 -3.80 -2.29 1.77
CA THR A 43 -4.07 -2.82 3.10
C THR A 43 -3.37 -4.17 3.21
N VAL A 44 -2.56 -4.36 4.24
CA VAL A 44 -1.89 -5.63 4.55
C VAL A 44 -2.39 -6.14 5.89
N LEU A 45 -2.85 -7.38 5.92
CA LEU A 45 -3.38 -8.05 7.10
C LEU A 45 -2.48 -9.23 7.50
N GLY A 46 -2.58 -9.67 8.75
CA GLY A 46 -1.85 -10.85 9.20
C GLY A 46 -0.40 -10.59 9.59
N VAL A 47 0.00 -9.32 9.73
CA VAL A 47 1.41 -8.96 9.95
C VAL A 47 1.82 -9.25 11.38
N HIS A 48 2.73 -10.20 11.61
CA HIS A 48 3.30 -10.38 12.95
C HIS A 48 4.05 -9.11 13.37
N SER A 49 3.91 -8.70 14.63
CA SER A 49 4.55 -7.49 15.16
C SER A 49 6.08 -7.49 14.99
N GLY A 50 6.73 -8.66 15.04
CA GLY A 50 8.16 -8.82 14.79
C GLY A 50 8.59 -8.63 13.32
N GLU A 51 7.65 -8.71 12.38
CA GLU A 51 7.88 -8.64 10.93
C GLU A 51 7.37 -7.31 10.32
N HIS A 52 6.64 -6.51 11.12
CA HIS A 52 6.01 -5.26 10.69
C HIS A 52 6.96 -4.32 9.96
N ALA A 53 8.15 -4.07 10.50
CA ALA A 53 9.12 -3.17 9.87
C ALA A 53 9.60 -3.68 8.51
N ALA A 54 9.80 -4.99 8.37
CA ALA A 54 10.26 -5.61 7.14
C ALA A 54 9.16 -5.61 6.05
N VAL A 55 7.93 -5.97 6.44
CA VAL A 55 6.76 -5.92 5.54
C VAL A 55 6.52 -4.48 5.08
N LEU A 56 6.54 -3.52 6.00
CA LEU A 56 6.34 -2.11 5.67
C LEU A 56 7.41 -1.59 4.70
N ALA A 57 8.69 -1.94 4.91
CA ALA A 57 9.77 -1.53 4.02
C ALA A 57 9.64 -2.16 2.61
N ALA A 58 9.23 -3.43 2.53
CA ALA A 58 9.01 -4.10 1.25
C ALA A 58 7.84 -3.45 0.47
N VAL A 59 6.71 -3.21 1.14
CA VAL A 59 5.55 -2.57 0.52
C VAL A 59 5.87 -1.13 0.10
N ASP A 60 6.57 -0.37 0.94
CA ASP A 60 6.98 1.00 0.63
C ASP A 60 7.89 1.05 -0.62
N SER A 61 8.87 0.14 -0.72
CA SER A 61 9.74 0.03 -1.90
C SER A 61 8.95 -0.20 -3.19
N GLU A 62 7.98 -1.12 -3.19
CA GLU A 62 7.16 -1.39 -4.38
C GLU A 62 6.26 -0.21 -4.72
N CYS A 63 5.68 0.44 -3.71
CA CYS A 63 4.86 1.64 -3.86
C CYS A 63 5.67 2.80 -4.46
N GLN A 64 6.88 3.07 -3.97
CA GLN A 64 7.75 4.14 -4.46
C GLN A 64 8.08 3.95 -5.94
N GLN A 65 8.37 2.72 -6.35
CA GLN A 65 8.67 2.42 -7.75
C GLN A 65 7.49 2.67 -8.68
N VAL A 66 6.26 2.34 -8.26
CA VAL A 66 5.05 2.63 -9.05
C VAL A 66 4.75 4.14 -9.05
N GLN A 67 4.98 4.80 -7.92
CA GLN A 67 4.70 6.21 -7.73
C GLN A 67 5.67 7.14 -8.44
N SER A 68 6.92 6.72 -8.68
CA SER A 68 7.94 7.47 -9.44
C SER A 68 7.45 7.96 -10.82
N ARG A 69 6.44 7.28 -11.39
CA ARG A 69 5.82 7.64 -12.67
C ARG A 69 4.79 8.75 -12.56
N ASN A 70 4.27 9.06 -11.37
CA ASN A 70 3.23 10.06 -11.09
C ASN A 70 3.35 10.63 -9.65
N PRO A 71 4.28 11.58 -9.41
CA PRO A 71 4.64 12.03 -8.06
C PRO A 71 3.55 12.83 -7.33
N GLU A 72 2.59 13.42 -8.04
CA GLU A 72 1.48 14.18 -7.45
C GLU A 72 0.44 13.30 -6.73
N ARG A 73 0.54 11.98 -6.91
CA ARG A 73 -0.41 11.02 -6.37
C ARG A 73 0.26 10.18 -5.31
N TRP A 74 -0.40 10.08 -4.17
CA TRP A 74 0.10 9.29 -3.06
C TRP A 74 -0.54 7.91 -3.01
N ILE A 75 0.19 6.97 -2.40
CA ILE A 75 -0.30 5.64 -2.03
C ILE A 75 -0.37 5.61 -0.51
N LEU A 76 -1.50 5.15 0.04
CA LEU A 76 -1.67 4.94 1.47
C LEU A 76 -1.47 3.46 1.77
N VAL A 77 -0.65 3.14 2.77
CA VAL A 77 -0.39 1.77 3.20
C VAL A 77 -0.87 1.61 4.64
N ASP A 78 -1.83 0.71 4.84
CA ASP A 78 -2.35 0.31 6.15
C ASP A 78 -1.84 -1.09 6.50
N CYS A 79 -1.30 -1.26 7.70
CA CYS A 79 -0.88 -2.56 8.21
C CYS A 79 -1.69 -2.95 9.45
N PHE A 80 -2.14 -4.19 9.47
CA PHE A 80 -2.87 -4.80 10.58
C PHE A 80 -2.19 -6.10 10.99
N ASP A 81 -2.25 -6.41 12.29
CA ASP A 81 -1.74 -7.66 12.81
C ASP A 81 -2.67 -8.85 12.50
N GLN A 82 -2.28 -10.05 12.94
CA GLN A 82 -3.06 -11.28 12.77
C GLN A 82 -4.40 -11.31 13.51
N ASN A 83 -4.63 -10.40 14.46
CA ASN A 83 -5.89 -10.25 15.17
C ASN A 83 -6.75 -9.11 14.57
N GLY A 84 -6.28 -8.46 13.50
CA GLY A 84 -6.91 -7.28 12.92
C GLY A 84 -6.69 -5.99 13.72
N ALA A 85 -5.75 -5.99 14.67
CA ALA A 85 -5.36 -4.76 15.36
C ALA A 85 -4.55 -3.87 14.40
N TRP A 86 -4.88 -2.58 14.39
CA TRP A 86 -4.18 -1.61 13.56
C TRP A 86 -2.75 -1.39 14.08
N LEU A 87 -1.76 -1.57 13.21
CA LEU A 87 -0.34 -1.38 13.55
C LEU A 87 0.15 0.01 13.12
N SER A 88 -0.09 0.40 11.86
CA SER A 88 0.43 1.65 11.32
C SER A 88 -0.27 2.11 10.05
N ARG A 89 -0.10 3.40 9.72
CA ARG A 89 -0.43 3.97 8.41
C ARG A 89 0.72 4.82 7.87
N THR A 90 1.07 4.62 6.61
CA THR A 90 2.04 5.50 5.91
C THR A 90 1.52 5.96 4.56
N THR A 91 2.10 7.05 4.04
CA THR A 91 1.86 7.52 2.67
C THR A 91 3.15 7.55 1.87
N VAL A 92 3.06 7.21 0.58
CA VAL A 92 4.16 7.20 -0.39
C VAL A 92 3.92 8.33 -1.41
N PRO A 93 4.84 9.31 -1.56
CA PRO A 93 6.20 9.33 -1.05
C PRO A 93 6.21 9.87 0.39
N GLY A 94 6.82 9.06 1.27
CA GLY A 94 7.03 9.25 2.70
C GLY A 94 6.46 10.51 3.37
N ARG A 95 5.20 10.43 3.79
CA ARG A 95 4.78 11.02 5.07
C ARG A 95 4.16 9.89 5.90
N SER A 96 4.89 9.43 6.91
CA SER A 96 4.33 8.54 7.93
C SER A 96 3.22 9.31 8.64
N LEU A 97 1.98 8.82 8.57
CA LEU A 97 0.80 9.48 9.13
C LEU A 97 0.35 8.76 10.40
N VAL A 98 1.26 8.55 11.35
CA VAL A 98 1.04 7.94 12.68
C VAL A 98 1.36 6.44 12.75
N ALA A 99 2.21 6.08 13.73
CA ALA A 99 2.32 4.73 14.30
C ALA A 99 1.46 4.70 15.58
N ALA A 100 0.74 3.59 15.81
CA ALA A 100 -0.12 3.40 16.98
C ALA A 100 0.68 3.34 18.29
#